data_AF-A0A251SKY3-F1
#
_entry.id   AF-A0A251SKY3-F1
#
_cell.length_a   1.000
_cell.length_b   1.000
_cell.length_c   1.000
_cell.angle_alpha   90.00
_cell.angle_beta   90.00
_cell.angle_gamma   90.00
#
_symmetry.space_group_name_H-M   'P 1'
#
loop_
_entity.id
_entity.type
_entity.pdbx_description
1 polymer ?
#
loop_
_entity_poly.entity_id
_entity_poly.type
_entity_poly.pdbx_seq_one_letter_code
_entity_poly.pdbx_strand_id
1 'polypeptide(L)'
;MLKKIKVNQRGYIGSLTRYNEIAIAIGQNLLGIRHLELIGNKMTNLGLRVILDNCHHLETLDLRECFRIDLKGDLGKQCSKQIKYLKLPNDSLEDYPYIYVTKSEYFDYYYGIPMTLT
;
A
#
# COMPACT_ATOMS: atom_id res chain seq x y z
N MET A 1 -11.31 -18.98 10.31
CA MET A 1 -11.37 -18.40 8.95
C MET A 1 -10.38 -17.24 8.85
N LEU A 2 -9.53 -17.25 7.82
CA LEU A 2 -8.58 -16.17 7.52
C LEU A 2 -9.33 -14.99 6.87
N LYS A 3 -9.24 -13.77 7.42
CA LYS A 3 -9.82 -12.56 6.80
C LYS A 3 -8.70 -11.74 6.16
N LYS A 4 -8.64 -11.76 4.82
CA LYS A 4 -7.62 -11.09 4.00
C LYS A 4 -8.28 -10.10 3.05
N ILE A 5 -7.71 -8.90 2.93
CA ILE A 5 -8.12 -7.89 1.95
C ILE A 5 -6.86 -7.33 1.26
N LYS A 6 -7.01 -7.01 -0.04
CA LYS A 6 -5.99 -6.35 -0.86
C LYS A 6 -6.58 -5.07 -1.45
N VAL A 7 -5.98 -3.92 -1.18
CA VAL A 7 -6.43 -2.60 -1.67
C VAL A 7 -5.23 -1.82 -2.23
N ASN A 8 -4.59 -2.41 -3.24
CA ASN A 8 -3.42 -1.82 -3.89
C ASN A 8 -3.85 -0.67 -4.78
N GLN A 9 -3.09 0.43 -4.78
CA GLN A 9 -3.48 1.63 -5.50
C GLN A 9 -2.27 2.42 -6.04
N ARG A 10 -1.75 2.00 -7.20
CA ARG A 10 -0.78 2.80 -7.98
C ARG A 10 -1.52 3.88 -8.79
N GLY A 11 -1.90 4.99 -8.15
CA GLY A 11 -2.65 6.07 -8.82
C GLY A 11 -1.76 7.13 -9.50
N TYR A 12 -2.20 7.68 -10.63
CA TYR A 12 -1.58 8.85 -11.27
C TYR A 12 -1.76 10.15 -10.46
N ILE A 13 -0.88 11.13 -10.70
CA ILE A 13 -0.91 12.50 -10.15
C ILE A 13 -2.08 13.24 -10.82
N GLY A 14 -3.29 13.17 -10.27
CA GLY A 14 -4.42 13.88 -10.86
C GLY A 14 -5.73 13.80 -10.10
N SER A 15 -5.97 12.73 -9.34
CA SER A 15 -7.13 12.68 -8.45
C SER A 15 -6.78 13.35 -7.13
N LEU A 16 -7.51 14.44 -6.80
CA LEU A 16 -7.47 15.24 -5.55
C LEU A 16 -7.86 14.45 -4.27
N THR A 17 -7.61 13.14 -4.28
CA THR A 17 -8.20 12.12 -3.42
C THR A 17 -7.67 12.17 -1.99
N ARG A 18 -8.58 12.00 -1.02
CA ARG A 18 -8.26 12.06 0.39
C ARG A 18 -7.42 10.83 0.75
N TYR A 19 -6.12 11.03 0.92
CA TYR A 19 -5.10 9.97 1.07
C TYR A 19 -5.45 8.88 2.09
N ASN A 20 -6.21 9.21 3.14
CA ASN A 20 -6.49 8.29 4.24
C ASN A 20 -7.90 7.67 4.18
N GLU A 21 -8.73 7.96 3.18
CA GLU A 21 -10.12 7.46 3.10
C GLU A 21 -10.22 5.94 3.19
N ILE A 22 -9.41 5.23 2.42
CA ILE A 22 -9.37 3.77 2.43
C ILE A 22 -8.93 3.26 3.80
N ALA A 23 -7.90 3.86 4.39
CA ALA A 23 -7.41 3.48 5.69
C ALA A 23 -8.45 3.70 6.80
N ILE A 24 -9.19 4.81 6.73
CA ILE A 24 -10.31 5.12 7.62
C ILE A 24 -11.43 4.10 7.46
N ALA A 25 -11.84 3.82 6.22
CA ALA A 25 -12.88 2.83 5.94
C ALA A 25 -12.51 1.44 6.46
N ILE A 26 -11.24 1.03 6.30
CA ILE A 26 -10.71 -0.22 6.85
C ILE A 26 -10.77 -0.20 8.38
N GLY A 27 -10.20 0.83 9.02
CA GLY A 27 -10.17 0.94 10.47
C GLY A 27 -11.58 0.95 11.09
N GLN A 28 -12.57 1.55 10.44
CA GLN A 28 -13.93 1.62 10.96
C GLN A 28 -14.75 0.33 10.76
N ASN A 29 -14.53 -0.39 9.67
CA ASN A 29 -15.46 -1.46 9.26
C ASN A 29 -14.85 -2.87 9.31
N LEU A 30 -13.53 -3.00 9.38
CA LEU A 30 -12.82 -4.27 9.17
C LEU A 30 -12.00 -4.70 10.40
N LEU A 31 -12.56 -4.53 11.61
CA LEU A 31 -11.90 -4.77 12.90
C LEU A 31 -11.34 -6.21 13.10
N GLY A 32 -11.91 -7.19 12.38
CA GLY A 32 -11.48 -8.59 12.43
C GLY A 32 -10.49 -9.01 11.35
N ILE A 33 -9.94 -8.07 10.57
CA ILE A 33 -8.97 -8.36 9.52
C ILE A 33 -7.65 -8.89 10.11
N ARG A 34 -7.02 -9.85 9.42
CA ARG A 34 -5.73 -10.41 9.82
C ARG A 34 -4.63 -10.20 8.79
N HIS A 35 -4.98 -9.98 7.53
CA HIS A 35 -4.00 -9.72 6.47
C HIS A 35 -4.46 -8.57 5.59
N LEU A 36 -3.61 -7.55 5.46
CA LEU A 36 -3.87 -6.36 4.68
C LEU A 36 -2.72 -6.09 3.71
N GLU A 37 -3.04 -5.96 2.42
CA GLU A 37 -2.11 -5.58 1.36
C GLU A 37 -2.50 -4.20 0.82
N LEU A 38 -1.59 -3.24 0.85
CA LEU A 38 -1.82 -1.82 0.47
C LEU A 38 -0.76 -1.32 -0.51
N ILE A 39 -0.25 -2.18 -1.40
CA ILE A 39 0.88 -1.82 -2.27
C ILE A 39 0.58 -0.56 -3.09
N GLY A 40 1.49 0.40 -3.06
CA GLY A 40 1.41 1.67 -3.78
C GLY A 40 0.43 2.69 -3.19
N ASN A 41 -0.25 2.36 -2.09
CA ASN A 41 -1.25 3.24 -1.50
C ASN A 41 -0.64 4.58 -1.04
N LYS A 42 -1.35 5.67 -1.31
CA LYS A 42 -0.88 7.04 -1.02
C LYS A 42 -1.21 7.50 0.40
N MET A 43 -1.66 6.62 1.29
CA MET A 43 -1.96 6.98 2.67
C MET A 43 -0.75 7.54 3.41
N THR A 44 -1.04 8.36 4.41
CA THR A 44 -0.04 8.99 5.28
C THR A 44 0.08 8.21 6.60
N ASN A 45 1.00 8.64 7.47
CA ASN A 45 1.11 8.15 8.84
C ASN A 45 -0.24 8.19 9.61
N LEU A 46 -1.11 9.16 9.31
CA LEU A 46 -2.45 9.23 9.91
C LEU A 46 -3.30 8.02 9.53
N GLY A 47 -3.33 7.65 8.25
CA GLY A 47 -4.07 6.48 7.77
C GLY A 47 -3.54 5.19 8.39
N LEU A 48 -2.20 5.03 8.44
CA LEU A 48 -1.60 3.87 9.07
C LEU A 48 -1.97 3.77 10.56
N ARG A 49 -1.94 4.89 11.29
CA ARG A 49 -2.32 4.90 12.71
C ARG A 49 -3.77 4.49 12.92
N VAL A 50 -4.70 4.97 12.09
CA VAL A 50 -6.10 4.55 12.15
C VAL A 50 -6.24 3.03 11.98
N ILE A 51 -5.48 2.40 11.08
CA ILE A 51 -5.49 0.94 10.92
C ILE A 51 -4.95 0.26 12.18
N LEU A 52 -3.80 0.67 12.70
CA LEU A 52 -3.18 0.06 13.89
C LEU A 52 -4.02 0.23 15.16
N ASP A 53 -4.73 1.35 15.28
CA ASP A 53 -5.53 1.67 16.46
C ASP A 53 -6.87 0.93 16.47
N ASN A 54 -7.35 0.41 15.34
CA ASN A 54 -8.67 -0.26 15.26
C ASN A 54 -8.58 -1.75 14.86
N CYS A 55 -7.58 -2.15 14.06
CA CYS A 55 -7.44 -3.51 13.55
C CYS A 55 -6.48 -4.35 14.43
N HIS A 56 -6.82 -4.57 15.70
CA HIS A 56 -5.94 -5.24 16.68
C HIS A 56 -5.56 -6.70 16.37
N HIS A 57 -6.28 -7.36 15.45
CA HIS A 57 -5.99 -8.73 15.03
C HIS A 57 -5.11 -8.80 13.77
N LEU A 58 -4.61 -7.66 13.27
CA LEU A 58 -3.82 -7.61 12.05
C LEU A 58 -2.45 -8.27 12.26
N GLU A 59 -2.20 -9.36 11.53
CA GLU A 59 -0.97 -10.15 11.62
C GLU A 59 0.00 -9.87 10.47
N THR A 60 -0.54 -9.61 9.28
CA THR A 60 0.25 -9.32 8.07
C THR A 60 -0.14 -7.97 7.50
N LEU A 61 0.86 -7.13 7.26
CA LEU A 61 0.69 -5.83 6.62
C LEU A 61 1.76 -5.64 5.54
N ASP A 62 1.31 -5.38 4.32
CA ASP A 62 2.19 -5.09 3.18
C ASP A 62 2.03 -3.63 2.75
N LEU A 63 3.08 -2.85 3.00
CA LEU A 63 3.16 -1.41 2.72
C LEU A 63 4.10 -1.08 1.57
N ARG A 64 4.53 -2.06 0.76
CA ARG A 64 5.45 -1.78 -0.36
C ARG A 64 4.92 -0.67 -1.26
N GLU A 65 5.81 0.20 -1.73
CA GLU A 65 5.48 1.43 -2.48
C GLU A 65 4.58 2.46 -1.74
N CYS A 66 4.28 2.31 -0.44
CA CYS A 66 3.60 3.34 0.36
C CYS A 66 4.58 4.43 0.81
N PHE A 67 5.12 5.20 -0.14
CA PHE A 67 6.25 6.13 0.09
C PHE A 67 5.93 7.36 0.96
N ARG A 68 4.65 7.57 1.33
CA ARG A 68 4.23 8.67 2.22
C ARG A 68 4.25 8.29 3.70
N ILE A 69 4.61 7.06 4.02
CA ILE A 69 4.70 6.55 5.38
C ILE A 69 6.14 6.68 5.87
N ASP A 70 6.31 7.34 7.01
CA ASP A 70 7.56 7.34 7.77
C ASP A 70 7.44 6.41 8.97
N LEU A 71 8.15 5.28 8.91
CA LEU A 71 8.21 4.27 9.98
C LEU A 71 9.36 4.54 10.97
N LYS A 72 9.99 5.71 10.95
CA LYS A 72 10.91 6.11 12.02
C LYS A 72 10.13 6.41 13.30
N GLY A 73 10.79 6.21 14.45
CA GLY A 73 10.21 6.54 15.75
C GLY A 73 9.05 5.63 16.16
N ASP A 74 8.04 6.20 16.81
CA ASP A 74 7.05 5.42 17.55
C ASP A 74 6.04 4.68 16.67
N LEU A 75 5.76 5.19 15.46
CA LEU A 75 4.89 4.50 14.52
C LEU A 75 5.53 3.19 14.05
N GLY A 76 6.83 3.20 13.75
CA GLY A 76 7.60 2.00 13.45
C GLY A 76 7.61 1.01 14.61
N LYS A 77 7.87 1.49 15.84
CA LYS A 77 7.83 0.64 17.05
C LYS A 77 6.45 0.00 17.25
N GLN A 78 5.37 0.74 17.01
CA GLN A 78 4.00 0.20 17.09
C GLN A 78 3.79 -0.89 16.03
N CYS A 79 4.18 -0.65 14.78
CA CYS A 79 4.14 -1.66 13.72
C CYS A 79 4.91 -2.92 14.11
N SER A 80 6.17 -2.80 14.53
CA SER A 80 7.00 -3.96 14.91
C SER A 80 6.44 -4.75 16.10
N LYS A 81 5.72 -4.09 17.01
CA LYS A 81 5.09 -4.74 18.16
C LYS A 81 3.80 -5.47 17.78
N GLN A 82 2.97 -4.88 16.93
CA GLN A 82 1.64 -5.41 16.61
C GLN A 82 1.65 -6.37 15.41
N ILE A 83 2.49 -6.10 14.41
CA ILE A 83 2.45 -6.81 13.13
C ILE A 83 3.53 -7.89 13.10
N LYS A 84 3.11 -9.13 12.89
CA LYS A 84 4.00 -10.29 12.82
C LYS A 84 4.77 -10.37 11.50
N TYR A 85 4.11 -10.04 10.40
CA TYR A 85 4.67 -10.09 9.05
C TYR A 85 4.49 -8.74 8.36
N LEU A 86 5.51 -7.89 8.45
CA LEU A 86 5.51 -6.55 7.87
C LEU A 86 6.40 -6.51 6.62
N LYS A 87 5.86 -6.02 5.50
CA LYS A 87 6.65 -5.61 4.33
C LYS A 87 6.69 -4.09 4.24
N LEU A 88 7.89 -3.54 4.16
CA LEU A 88 8.17 -2.10 4.25
C LEU A 88 8.01 -1.40 2.89
N PRO A 89 7.85 -0.06 2.88
CA PRO A 89 7.68 0.70 1.64
C PRO A 89 8.75 0.47 0.57
N ASN A 90 10.00 0.21 0.97
CA ASN A 90 11.13 0.02 0.06
C ASN A 90 11.51 -1.46 -0.15
N ASP A 91 10.75 -2.41 0.38
CA ASP A 91 11.02 -3.83 0.16
C ASP A 91 10.76 -4.21 -1.30
N SER A 92 11.54 -5.17 -1.81
CA SER A 92 11.43 -5.63 -3.19
C SER A 92 10.03 -6.15 -3.53
N LEU A 93 9.64 -5.94 -4.78
CA LEU A 93 8.43 -6.48 -5.38
C LEU A 93 8.68 -7.71 -6.24
N GLU A 94 9.89 -8.27 -6.27
CA GLU A 94 10.25 -9.44 -7.10
C GLU A 94 9.30 -10.63 -6.92
N ASP A 95 8.74 -10.83 -5.72
CA ASP A 95 7.76 -11.89 -5.42
C ASP A 95 6.31 -11.50 -5.79
N TYR A 96 6.08 -10.33 -6.39
CA TYR A 96 4.77 -9.80 -6.74
C TYR A 96 4.54 -9.85 -8.26
N PRO A 97 3.58 -10.64 -8.77
CA PRO A 97 3.49 -10.93 -10.21
C PRO A 97 3.04 -9.75 -11.12
N TYR A 98 2.72 -8.58 -10.55
CA TYR A 98 2.19 -7.42 -11.29
C TYR A 98 3.17 -6.22 -11.38
N ILE A 99 4.47 -6.48 -11.44
CA ILE A 99 5.52 -5.44 -11.60
C ILE A 99 5.42 -4.72 -12.96
N TYR A 100 4.67 -5.25 -13.93
CA TYR A 100 4.76 -4.83 -15.34
C TYR A 100 3.73 -3.80 -15.84
N VAL A 101 2.73 -3.40 -15.06
CA VAL A 101 1.93 -2.24 -15.47
C VAL A 101 2.73 -0.99 -15.07
N THR A 102 3.17 -0.26 -16.10
CA THR A 102 3.88 1.05 -16.10
C THR A 102 5.42 1.07 -16.09
N LYS A 103 6.12 0.11 -16.70
CA LYS A 103 7.43 0.43 -17.31
C LYS A 103 7.31 0.72 -18.80
N SER A 104 6.50 -0.06 -19.54
CA SER A 104 6.23 0.23 -20.96
C SER A 104 5.44 1.54 -21.11
N GLU A 105 4.36 1.73 -20.34
CA GLU A 105 3.57 2.97 -20.40
C GLU A 105 4.35 4.22 -19.96
N TYR A 106 5.40 4.06 -19.14
CA TYR A 106 6.25 5.18 -18.71
C TYR A 106 7.23 5.60 -19.82
N PHE A 107 7.79 4.63 -20.57
CA PHE A 107 8.65 4.91 -21.72
C PHE A 107 7.85 5.41 -22.93
N ASP A 108 6.68 4.84 -23.19
CA ASP A 108 5.79 5.26 -24.28
C ASP A 108 5.31 6.71 -24.08
N TYR A 109 5.12 7.15 -22.84
CA TYR A 109 4.72 8.52 -22.49
C TYR A 109 5.87 9.54 -22.62
N TYR A 110 7.12 9.17 -22.32
CA TYR A 110 8.25 10.11 -22.29
C TYR A 110 9.12 10.14 -23.54
N TYR A 111 9.18 9.03 -24.29
CA TYR A 111 10.13 8.87 -25.40
C TYR A 111 9.48 8.47 -26.72
N GLY A 112 8.16 8.66 -26.85
CA GLY A 112 7.35 8.56 -28.06
C GLY A 112 8.05 7.95 -29.28
N ILE A 113 7.84 6.66 -29.54
CA ILE A 113 8.26 6.03 -30.79
C ILE A 113 7.00 5.68 -31.60
N PRO A 114 6.95 6.02 -32.90
CA PRO A 114 5.76 5.81 -33.72
C PRO A 114 5.49 4.33 -33.88
N MET A 115 4.20 4.02 -33.82
CA MET A 115 3.62 2.71 -34.07
C MET A 115 4.04 2.20 -35.46
N THR A 116 4.81 1.12 -35.52
CA THR A 116 4.81 0.24 -36.70
C THR A 116 4.56 -1.19 -36.26
N LEU A 117 3.35 -1.64 -36.58
CA LEU A 117 2.85 -3.02 -36.49
C LEU A 117 3.72 -3.98 -37.32
N THR A 118 4.00 -5.15 -36.75
CA THR A 118 3.75 -6.47 -37.36
C THR A 118 3.73 -7.52 -36.28
#